data_AF-A0A108TBU2-F1
#
_entry.id   AF-A0A108TBU2-F1
#
_cell.length_a   1.000
_cell.length_b   1.000
_cell.length_c   1.000
_cell.angle_alpha   90.00
_cell.angle_beta   90.00
_cell.angle_gamma   90.00
#
_symmetry.space_group_name_H-M   'P 1'
#
loop_
_entity.id
_entity.type
_entity.pdbx_description
1 polymer ?
#
loop_
_entity_poly.entity_id
_entity_poly.type
_entity_poly.pdbx_seq_one_letter_code
_entity_poly.pdbx_strand_id
1 'polypeptide(L)'
;MKENIKPATGRLGVLVVGVGGAVATTMITGTLAARKGLAKAIGSIAQMATMRMQDGKEHLIKDIVPLVDLNDIVFGGWDIFADDAYEAAMYAEVLKEKDLNLVKDELKAIKPMPAAFDHNFAKRLNGTHIKNAATRWDMVEQLREDIRTFKANNNCDRIAVLWAASTEIYVPLAEEHKSLAALEKAMKENNTEVISPSMCYAYAAIAEGAPFIMGAPNLCVDTPAMWEFSKKMNVPIAGKDFKSGQTLMKTVLAPMFKTRMLGVSGWFSTNILGNRDGEVLDQPENFKTKEVSKLSVIDNIFEPEKFPDLYGDVYHKVRINYYPPRKDNKEAWDNIDIFGWMGYPMEIKVNFLCRDSILAAPIALDLVIFSDLALRAGMCGIQTWLSFFCKSPMHDFEHEPVHDLFQQWRMVKETLRNMVGETAPSYLD
;
A
#
# COMPACT_ATOMS: atom_id res chain seq x y z
N MET A 1 -22.60 -10.92 -11.69
CA MET A 1 -22.83 -11.73 -10.48
C MET A 1 -23.38 -10.78 -9.43
N LYS A 2 -24.56 -11.03 -8.87
CA LYS A 2 -24.99 -10.33 -7.66
C LYS A 2 -24.32 -11.07 -6.51
N GLU A 3 -23.12 -10.66 -6.13
CA GLU A 3 -22.42 -11.31 -5.02
C GLU A 3 -23.22 -11.06 -3.74
N ASN A 4 -23.54 -12.12 -3.00
CA ASN A 4 -24.07 -11.99 -1.65
C ASN A 4 -22.94 -11.52 -0.73
N ILE A 5 -22.61 -10.22 -0.80
CA ILE A 5 -21.59 -9.60 0.06
C ILE A 5 -22.05 -9.79 1.51
N LYS A 6 -21.24 -10.48 2.32
CA LYS A 6 -21.54 -10.61 3.74
C LYS A 6 -21.59 -9.20 4.38
N PRO A 7 -22.59 -8.89 5.23
CA PRO A 7 -22.65 -7.61 5.91
C PRO A 7 -21.36 -7.30 6.69
N ALA A 8 -21.00 -6.02 6.80
CA ALA A 8 -19.85 -5.56 7.60
C ALA A 8 -20.14 -5.56 9.12
N THR A 9 -20.86 -6.56 9.62
CA THR A 9 -21.31 -6.65 11.01
C THR A 9 -20.19 -7.03 11.97
N GLY A 10 -20.10 -6.37 13.12
CA GLY A 10 -19.10 -6.68 14.13
C GLY A 10 -17.71 -6.11 13.83
N ARG A 11 -16.76 -6.30 14.75
CA ARG A 11 -15.51 -5.52 14.79
C ARG A 11 -14.47 -6.03 13.80
N LEU A 12 -13.81 -5.09 13.12
CA LEU A 12 -12.64 -5.34 12.27
C LEU A 12 -11.37 -4.98 13.04
N GLY A 13 -10.56 -5.98 13.36
CA GLY A 13 -9.20 -5.76 13.84
C GLY A 13 -8.25 -5.42 12.70
N VAL A 14 -7.61 -4.26 12.76
CA VAL A 14 -6.60 -3.82 11.78
C VAL A 14 -5.23 -3.92 12.42
N LEU A 15 -4.49 -4.95 12.04
CA LEU A 15 -3.16 -5.23 12.55
C LEU A 15 -2.11 -4.65 11.61
N VAL A 16 -1.39 -3.63 12.09
CA VAL A 16 -0.40 -2.90 11.30
C VAL A 16 1.01 -3.39 11.64
N VAL A 17 1.75 -3.88 10.65
CA VAL A 17 3.20 -4.10 10.80
C VAL A 17 3.88 -2.75 10.66
N GLY A 18 4.64 -2.32 11.67
CA GLY A 18 5.12 -0.95 11.82
C GLY A 18 4.07 0.00 12.38
N VAL A 19 3.32 -0.43 13.40
CA VAL A 19 2.20 0.35 13.97
C VAL A 19 2.63 1.71 14.56
N GLY A 20 3.89 1.84 15.00
CA GLY A 20 4.49 3.09 15.44
C GLY A 20 5.05 3.94 14.30
N GLY A 21 4.96 3.48 13.05
CA GLY A 21 5.43 4.21 11.88
C GLY A 21 4.67 5.50 11.64
N ALA A 22 5.30 6.46 10.93
CA ALA A 22 4.71 7.75 10.63
C ALA A 22 3.38 7.64 9.84
N VAL A 23 3.32 6.74 8.85
CA VAL A 23 2.08 6.49 8.08
C VAL A 23 1.00 5.85 8.96
N ALA A 24 1.38 4.84 9.74
CA ALA A 24 0.47 4.09 10.59
C ALA A 24 -0.16 4.98 11.67
N THR A 25 0.65 5.71 12.44
CA THR A 25 0.17 6.61 13.47
C THR A 25 -0.69 7.76 12.91
N THR A 26 -0.36 8.26 11.71
CA THR A 26 -1.19 9.26 11.00
C THR A 26 -2.54 8.68 10.57
N MET A 27 -2.56 7.47 10.00
CA MET A 27 -3.80 6.76 9.61
C MET A 27 -4.69 6.49 10.82
N ILE A 28 -4.12 5.97 11.91
CA ILE A 28 -4.85 5.66 13.14
C ILE A 28 -5.44 6.95 13.71
N THR A 29 -4.63 8.00 13.89
CA THR A 29 -5.11 9.28 14.43
C THR A 29 -6.23 9.87 13.58
N GLY A 30 -6.05 9.89 12.25
CA GLY A 30 -7.06 10.41 11.31
C GLY A 30 -8.37 9.62 11.35
N THR A 31 -8.29 8.29 11.46
CA THR A 31 -9.47 7.41 11.56
C THR A 31 -10.22 7.64 12.87
N LEU A 32 -9.50 7.68 14.00
CA LEU A 32 -10.08 7.91 15.33
C LEU A 32 -10.71 9.31 15.45
N ALA A 33 -10.09 10.33 14.86
CA ALA A 33 -10.66 11.68 14.83
C ALA A 33 -11.90 11.74 13.93
N ALA A 34 -11.86 11.08 12.76
CA ALA A 34 -12.98 11.04 11.82
C ALA A 34 -14.21 10.33 12.40
N ARG A 35 -14.03 9.17 13.05
CA ARG A 35 -15.16 8.43 13.64
C ARG A 35 -15.85 9.19 14.78
N LYS A 36 -15.11 10.04 15.49
CA LYS A 36 -15.63 10.94 16.54
C LYS A 36 -16.24 12.24 15.99
N GLY A 37 -16.23 12.45 14.67
CA GLY A 37 -16.68 13.69 14.04
C GLY A 37 -15.77 14.89 14.28
N LEU A 38 -14.55 14.68 14.80
CA LEU A 38 -13.58 15.73 15.10
C LEU A 38 -12.78 16.17 13.86
N ALA A 39 -12.73 15.32 12.84
CA ALA A 39 -12.08 15.59 11.56
C ALA A 39 -12.87 14.98 10.40
N LYS A 40 -12.57 15.41 9.17
CA LYS A 40 -13.05 14.75 7.94
C LYS A 40 -11.99 13.77 7.44
N ALA A 41 -12.41 12.65 6.85
CA ALA A 41 -11.52 11.64 6.26
C ALA A 41 -10.97 12.08 4.88
N ILE A 42 -10.34 13.26 4.81
CA ILE A 42 -9.87 13.87 3.57
C ILE A 42 -8.84 12.97 2.88
N GLY A 43 -9.06 12.73 1.58
CA GLY A 43 -8.23 11.87 0.74
C GLY A 43 -8.67 10.42 0.69
N SER A 44 -9.58 9.98 1.58
CA SER A 44 -10.13 8.62 1.54
C SER A 44 -11.22 8.51 0.48
N ILE A 45 -11.00 7.63 -0.49
CA ILE A 45 -11.96 7.23 -1.51
C ILE A 45 -13.15 6.52 -0.87
N ALA A 46 -12.91 5.59 0.04
CA ALA A 46 -13.98 4.83 0.70
C ALA A 46 -14.95 5.76 1.45
N GLN A 47 -14.44 6.84 2.04
CA GLN A 47 -15.24 7.72 2.91
C GLN A 47 -15.82 8.95 2.19
N MET A 48 -15.15 9.48 1.16
CA MET A 48 -15.50 10.77 0.57
C MET A 48 -15.78 10.75 -0.94
N ALA A 49 -15.34 9.73 -1.69
CA ALA A 49 -15.57 9.71 -3.12
C ALA A 49 -17.02 9.32 -3.45
N THR A 50 -17.53 9.87 -4.55
CA THR A 50 -18.82 9.52 -5.10
C THR A 50 -18.68 8.73 -6.40
N MET A 51 -19.74 7.99 -6.71
CA MET A 51 -19.91 7.34 -7.99
C MET A 51 -21.34 7.56 -8.49
N ARG A 52 -21.45 7.97 -9.76
CA ARG A 52 -22.72 7.97 -10.48
C ARG A 52 -23.23 6.54 -10.66
N MET A 53 -24.46 6.29 -10.21
CA MET A 53 -25.14 5.00 -10.30
C MET A 53 -26.12 4.96 -11.48
N GLN A 54 -26.78 3.81 -11.72
CA GLN A 54 -27.76 3.65 -12.81
C GLN A 54 -28.94 4.63 -12.72
N ASP A 55 -29.28 5.10 -11.53
CA ASP A 55 -30.31 6.13 -11.31
C ASP A 55 -29.89 7.53 -11.78
N GLY A 56 -28.67 7.67 -12.31
CA GLY A 56 -28.10 8.91 -12.81
C GLY A 56 -27.59 9.86 -11.73
N LYS A 57 -27.68 9.49 -10.44
CA LYS A 57 -27.26 10.33 -9.32
C LYS A 57 -25.90 9.92 -8.78
N GLU A 58 -25.20 10.88 -8.19
CA GLU A 58 -23.95 10.65 -7.46
C GLU A 58 -24.27 10.18 -6.03
N HIS A 59 -23.73 9.02 -5.67
CA HIS A 59 -23.83 8.47 -4.31
C HIS A 59 -22.44 8.28 -3.74
N LEU A 60 -22.28 8.46 -2.42
CA LEU A 60 -21.01 8.15 -1.75
C LEU A 60 -20.74 6.65 -1.84
N ILE A 61 -19.47 6.27 -2.05
CA ILE A 61 -19.09 4.85 -2.18
C ILE A 61 -19.51 4.03 -0.95
N LYS A 62 -19.36 4.59 0.26
CA LYS A 62 -19.80 3.95 1.51
C LYS A 62 -21.32 3.73 1.61
N ASP A 63 -22.13 4.43 0.82
CA ASP A 63 -23.58 4.25 0.78
C ASP A 63 -24.00 3.27 -0.33
N ILE A 64 -23.08 2.92 -1.24
CA ILE A 64 -23.30 1.97 -2.34
C ILE A 64 -23.00 0.54 -1.91
N VAL A 65 -21.85 0.32 -1.27
CA VAL A 65 -21.41 -1.01 -0.80
C VAL A 65 -21.33 -1.04 0.72
N PRO A 66 -21.55 -2.22 1.37
CA PRO A 66 -21.51 -2.32 2.82
C PRO A 66 -20.07 -2.30 3.31
N LEU A 67 -19.50 -1.10 3.50
CA LEU A 67 -18.18 -0.91 4.09
C LEU A 67 -18.25 -1.02 5.61
N VAL A 68 -17.12 -1.36 6.23
CA VAL A 68 -16.99 -1.31 7.70
C VAL A 68 -17.17 0.14 8.19
N ASP A 69 -17.93 0.31 9.26
CA ASP A 69 -18.03 1.60 9.96
C ASP A 69 -16.72 1.89 10.68
N LEU A 70 -16.23 3.13 10.65
CA LEU A 70 -14.98 3.50 11.33
C LEU A 70 -15.06 3.29 12.86
N ASN A 71 -16.25 3.26 13.43
CA ASN A 71 -16.50 2.93 14.85
C ASN A 71 -16.22 1.45 15.17
N ASP A 72 -16.32 0.56 14.18
CA ASP A 72 -16.10 -0.88 14.34
C ASP A 72 -14.64 -1.29 14.11
N ILE A 73 -13.77 -0.35 13.77
CA ILE A 73 -12.33 -0.59 13.58
C ILE A 73 -11.60 -0.55 14.93
N VAL A 74 -10.82 -1.60 15.19
CA VAL A 74 -9.90 -1.71 16.33
C VAL A 74 -8.48 -1.86 15.81
N PHE A 75 -7.59 -0.95 16.20
CA PHE A 75 -6.20 -0.98 15.76
C PHE A 75 -5.30 -1.75 16.74
N GLY A 76 -4.34 -2.47 16.18
CA GLY A 76 -3.22 -3.08 16.88
C GLY A 76 -2.08 -3.31 15.91
N GLY A 77 -1.05 -4.02 16.34
CA GLY A 77 0.02 -4.40 15.42
C GLY A 77 1.35 -4.64 16.10
N TRP A 78 2.38 -4.62 15.27
CA TRP A 78 3.75 -4.92 15.66
C TRP A 78 4.64 -3.73 15.35
N ASP A 79 5.65 -3.51 16.18
CA ASP A 79 6.73 -2.60 15.88
C ASP A 79 8.03 -3.11 16.48
N ILE A 80 9.16 -2.71 15.91
CA ILE A 80 10.49 -3.06 16.43
C ILE A 80 10.88 -2.18 17.62
N PHE A 81 10.07 -1.17 17.94
CA PHE A 81 10.17 -0.32 19.12
C PHE A 81 8.94 -0.53 20.02
N ALA A 82 9.08 -0.27 21.33
CA ALA A 82 8.04 -0.55 22.31
C ALA A 82 7.11 0.65 22.59
N ASP A 83 7.39 1.82 22.00
CA ASP A 83 6.61 3.05 22.18
C ASP A 83 5.15 2.83 21.80
N ASP A 84 4.22 3.37 22.59
CA ASP A 84 2.81 3.35 22.22
C ASP A 84 2.53 4.26 21.01
N ALA A 85 1.37 4.10 20.36
CA ALA A 85 1.08 4.85 19.13
C ALA A 85 1.05 6.37 19.34
N TYR A 86 0.81 6.89 20.56
CA TYR A 86 0.87 8.32 20.85
C TYR A 86 2.32 8.81 20.92
N GLU A 87 3.17 8.10 21.65
CA GLU A 87 4.61 8.41 21.77
C GLU A 87 5.29 8.35 20.39
N ALA A 88 4.99 7.31 19.62
CA ALA A 88 5.49 7.15 18.27
C ALA A 88 5.00 8.26 17.31
N ALA A 89 3.73 8.68 17.43
CA ALA A 89 3.19 9.79 16.64
C ALA A 89 3.85 11.14 16.98
N MET A 90 4.10 11.39 18.27
CA MET A 90 4.82 12.58 18.74
C MET A 90 6.24 12.60 18.19
N TYR A 91 6.94 11.46 18.20
CA TYR A 91 8.28 11.32 17.63
C TYR A 91 8.30 11.53 16.11
N ALA A 92 7.29 11.04 15.38
CA ALA A 92 7.21 11.18 13.93
C ALA A 92 6.98 12.64 13.47
N GLU A 93 6.42 13.50 14.32
CA GLU A 93 6.16 14.93 14.09
C GLU A 93 5.34 15.29 12.83
N VAL A 94 4.62 14.31 12.26
CA VAL A 94 3.72 14.52 11.10
C VAL A 94 2.54 15.40 11.51
N LEU A 95 1.81 14.93 12.53
CA LEU A 95 0.72 15.65 13.19
C LEU A 95 1.28 16.41 14.40
N LYS A 96 0.57 17.45 14.85
CA LYS A 96 0.99 18.23 16.02
C LYS A 96 0.26 17.75 17.27
N GLU A 97 0.82 18.09 18.42
CA GLU A 97 0.27 17.69 19.72
C GLU A 97 -1.23 18.03 19.86
N LYS A 98 -1.65 19.21 19.38
CA LYS A 98 -3.06 19.61 19.37
C LYS A 98 -3.98 18.64 18.62
N ASP A 99 -3.49 17.99 17.57
CA ASP A 99 -4.25 17.07 16.74
C ASP A 99 -4.25 15.67 17.38
N LEU A 100 -3.10 15.23 17.89
CA LEU A 100 -2.94 13.94 18.59
C LEU A 100 -3.74 13.90 19.90
N ASN A 101 -3.82 15.03 20.61
CA ASN A 101 -4.54 15.11 21.88
C ASN A 101 -6.05 14.91 21.74
N LEU A 102 -6.62 15.03 20.54
CA LEU A 102 -8.03 14.73 20.27
C LEU A 102 -8.40 13.26 20.51
N VAL A 103 -7.42 12.35 20.41
CA VAL A 103 -7.61 10.90 20.48
C VAL A 103 -6.54 10.21 21.33
N LYS A 104 -5.92 10.95 22.26
CA LYS A 104 -4.76 10.54 23.05
C LYS A 104 -4.92 9.19 23.75
N ASP A 105 -6.04 9.00 24.46
CA ASP A 105 -6.24 7.80 25.28
C ASP A 105 -6.34 6.54 24.41
N GLU A 106 -6.96 6.64 23.24
CA GLU A 106 -7.05 5.55 22.28
C GLU A 106 -5.69 5.25 21.64
N LEU A 107 -4.88 6.28 21.33
CA LEU A 107 -3.52 6.10 20.82
C LEU A 107 -2.62 5.42 21.86
N LYS A 108 -2.67 5.85 23.13
CA LYS A 108 -1.90 5.23 24.23
C LYS A 108 -2.29 3.78 24.52
N ALA A 109 -3.53 3.41 24.23
CA ALA A 109 -3.99 2.04 24.38
C ALA A 109 -3.36 1.09 23.33
N ILE A 110 -2.92 1.61 22.20
CA ILE A 110 -2.30 0.84 21.11
C ILE A 110 -0.81 0.66 21.43
N LYS A 111 -0.50 -0.45 22.07
CA LYS A 111 0.89 -0.87 22.36
C LYS A 111 1.34 -1.92 21.35
N PRO A 112 2.53 -1.76 20.74
CA PRO A 112 3.03 -2.71 19.76
C PRO A 112 3.34 -4.08 20.39
N MET A 113 2.98 -5.14 19.69
CA MET A 113 3.51 -6.48 19.93
C MET A 113 4.95 -6.59 19.40
N PRO A 114 5.80 -7.49 19.94
CA PRO A 114 7.15 -7.69 19.43
C PRO A 114 7.14 -8.10 17.95
N ALA A 115 7.90 -7.39 17.12
CA ALA A 115 7.91 -7.60 15.68
C ALA A 115 8.81 -8.76 15.24
N ALA A 116 8.36 -9.52 14.23
CA ALA A 116 9.28 -10.30 13.39
C ALA A 116 10.21 -9.33 12.65
N PHE A 117 11.51 -9.43 12.92
CA PHE A 117 12.52 -8.54 12.37
C PHE A 117 13.81 -9.30 12.07
N ASP A 118 14.46 -8.93 10.97
CA ASP A 118 15.78 -9.41 10.60
C ASP A 118 16.59 -8.21 10.10
N HIS A 119 17.69 -7.93 10.81
CA HIS A 119 18.55 -6.80 10.52
C HIS A 119 19.16 -6.86 9.11
N ASN A 120 19.35 -8.05 8.53
CA ASN A 120 19.89 -8.21 7.19
C ASN A 120 18.97 -7.62 6.11
N PHE A 121 17.66 -7.55 6.37
CA PHE A 121 16.68 -7.00 5.43
C PHE A 121 16.48 -5.49 5.59
N ALA A 122 16.91 -4.90 6.70
CA ALA A 122 16.81 -3.46 6.97
C ALA A 122 17.94 -2.97 7.88
N LYS A 123 19.17 -2.89 7.32
CA LYS A 123 20.43 -2.64 8.05
C LYS A 123 20.51 -1.31 8.80
N ARG A 124 19.70 -0.31 8.44
CA ARG A 124 19.64 0.99 9.14
C ARG A 124 18.78 0.97 10.39
N LEU A 125 18.09 -0.14 10.68
CA LEU A 125 17.19 -0.26 11.81
C LEU A 125 17.76 -1.17 12.88
N ASN A 126 17.63 -0.74 14.14
CA ASN A 126 17.99 -1.54 15.30
C ASN A 126 16.74 -1.73 16.16
N GLY A 127 16.09 -2.88 16.01
CA GLY A 127 14.91 -3.23 16.80
C GLY A 127 15.28 -3.62 18.22
N THR A 128 14.52 -3.11 19.18
CA THR A 128 14.63 -3.46 20.61
C THR A 128 13.44 -4.27 21.11
N HIS A 129 12.35 -4.32 20.33
CA HIS A 129 11.09 -5.00 20.65
C HIS A 129 10.79 -6.05 19.57
N ILE A 130 11.58 -7.11 19.52
CA ILE A 130 11.55 -8.10 18.43
C ILE A 130 11.25 -9.51 18.93
N LYS A 131 10.69 -10.35 18.04
CA LYS A 131 10.42 -11.77 18.31
C LYS A 131 11.72 -12.56 18.45
N ASN A 132 11.70 -13.52 19.37
CA ASN A 132 12.73 -14.54 19.48
C ASN A 132 12.20 -15.85 18.88
N ALA A 133 12.66 -16.20 17.68
CA ALA A 133 12.24 -17.39 16.95
C ALA A 133 13.47 -18.13 16.42
N ALA A 134 13.51 -19.46 16.59
CA ALA A 134 14.64 -20.27 16.13
C ALA A 134 14.64 -20.44 14.60
N THR A 135 13.45 -20.54 14.00
CA THR A 135 13.27 -20.63 12.56
C THR A 135 12.26 -19.59 12.03
N ARG A 136 12.26 -19.35 10.72
CA ARG A 136 11.18 -18.60 10.05
C ARG A 136 9.81 -19.23 10.26
N TRP A 137 9.74 -20.57 10.35
CA TRP A 137 8.50 -21.25 10.67
C TRP A 137 8.01 -20.94 12.09
N ASP A 138 8.90 -20.96 13.09
CA ASP A 138 8.53 -20.58 14.46
C ASP A 138 8.08 -19.11 14.53
N MET A 139 8.73 -18.24 13.75
CA MET A 139 8.35 -16.84 13.61
C MET A 139 6.94 -16.69 13.03
N VAL A 140 6.60 -17.46 12.00
CA VAL A 140 5.25 -17.53 11.44
C VAL A 140 4.23 -17.99 12.48
N GLU A 141 4.50 -19.07 13.21
CA GLU A 141 3.56 -19.58 14.22
C GLU A 141 3.33 -18.58 15.35
N GLN A 142 4.38 -17.87 15.80
CA GLN A 142 4.22 -16.77 16.76
C GLN A 142 3.35 -15.63 16.22
N LEU A 143 3.49 -15.28 14.94
CA LEU A 143 2.67 -14.24 14.30
C LEU A 143 1.20 -14.67 14.16
N ARG A 144 0.96 -15.93 13.83
CA ARG A 144 -0.39 -16.51 13.78
C ARG A 144 -1.05 -16.46 15.16
N GLU A 145 -0.29 -16.80 16.21
CA GLU A 145 -0.80 -16.74 17.57
C GLU A 145 -1.14 -15.31 18.02
N ASP A 146 -0.29 -14.33 17.67
CA ASP A 146 -0.59 -12.92 17.91
C ASP A 146 -1.90 -12.48 17.24
N ILE A 147 -2.13 -12.89 15.98
CA ILE A 147 -3.36 -12.57 15.25
C ILE A 147 -4.59 -13.14 15.98
N ARG A 148 -4.54 -14.42 16.38
CA ARG A 148 -5.64 -15.07 17.11
C ARG A 148 -5.88 -14.43 18.46
N THR A 149 -4.81 -14.19 19.22
CA THR A 149 -4.87 -13.57 20.54
C THR A 149 -5.44 -12.16 20.46
N PHE A 150 -4.98 -11.34 19.51
CA PHE A 150 -5.53 -9.99 19.29
C PHE A 150 -7.01 -10.06 18.93
N LYS A 151 -7.39 -10.97 18.02
CA LYS A 151 -8.77 -11.17 17.59
C LYS A 151 -9.67 -11.49 18.78
N ALA A 152 -9.26 -12.45 19.63
CA ALA A 152 -10.00 -12.86 20.81
C ALA A 152 -10.08 -11.74 21.86
N ASN A 153 -8.96 -11.13 22.22
CA ASN A 153 -8.89 -10.12 23.29
C ASN A 153 -9.70 -8.85 22.97
N ASN A 154 -9.88 -8.53 21.69
CA ASN A 154 -10.59 -7.33 21.26
C ASN A 154 -12.03 -7.59 20.77
N ASN A 155 -12.48 -8.85 20.84
CA ASN A 155 -13.76 -9.32 20.31
C ASN A 155 -13.93 -8.93 18.83
N CYS A 156 -12.90 -9.18 18.02
CA CYS A 156 -12.94 -8.93 16.59
C CYS A 156 -13.51 -10.15 15.85
N ASP A 157 -14.45 -9.92 14.94
CA ASP A 157 -15.00 -10.97 14.08
C ASP A 157 -14.10 -11.21 12.87
N ARG A 158 -13.43 -10.14 12.42
CA ARG A 158 -12.57 -10.09 11.23
C ARG A 158 -11.23 -9.46 11.56
N ILE A 159 -10.20 -9.83 10.81
CA ILE A 159 -8.87 -9.23 10.88
C ILE A 159 -8.48 -8.80 9.47
N ALA A 160 -7.76 -7.69 9.33
CA ALA A 160 -6.98 -7.31 8.16
C ALA A 160 -5.55 -6.95 8.59
N VAL A 161 -4.55 -7.35 7.79
CA VAL A 161 -3.14 -7.10 8.09
C VAL A 161 -2.56 -6.13 7.06
N LEU A 162 -2.00 -5.03 7.54
CA LEU A 162 -1.38 -3.98 6.73
C LEU A 162 0.12 -3.90 7.00
N TRP A 163 0.94 -4.01 5.97
CA TRP A 163 2.35 -3.65 6.06
C TRP A 163 2.54 -2.14 5.87
N ALA A 164 2.95 -1.45 6.93
CA ALA A 164 3.37 -0.04 6.91
C ALA A 164 4.78 0.14 7.51
N ALA A 165 5.54 -0.94 7.68
CA ALA A 165 6.91 -0.94 8.14
C ALA A 165 7.89 -0.59 7.02
N SER A 166 9.15 -0.42 7.39
CA SER A 166 10.21 -0.02 6.47
C SER A 166 10.40 -0.97 5.29
N THR A 167 10.88 -0.40 4.18
CA THR A 167 11.19 -1.14 2.95
C THR A 167 12.35 -2.11 3.21
N GLU A 168 12.12 -3.40 2.93
CA GLU A 168 13.19 -4.41 2.99
C GLU A 168 14.07 -4.34 1.73
N ILE A 169 15.26 -4.94 1.81
CA ILE A 169 16.11 -5.15 0.63
C ILE A 169 15.38 -5.91 -0.48
N TYR A 170 15.86 -5.75 -1.70
CA TYR A 170 15.33 -6.50 -2.84
C TYR A 170 15.69 -7.98 -2.73
N VAL A 171 14.67 -8.85 -2.76
CA VAL A 171 14.84 -10.31 -2.78
C VAL A 171 14.41 -10.81 -4.17
N PRO A 172 15.33 -11.26 -5.03
CA PRO A 172 14.95 -11.84 -6.32
C PRO A 172 14.05 -13.06 -6.15
N LEU A 173 13.21 -13.33 -7.14
CA LEU A 173 12.41 -14.56 -7.19
C LEU A 173 13.35 -15.77 -7.25
N ALA A 174 13.18 -16.71 -6.31
CA ALA A 174 13.94 -17.94 -6.19
C ALA A 174 13.04 -19.19 -6.29
N GLU A 175 13.63 -20.39 -6.31
CA GLU A 175 12.86 -21.65 -6.39
C GLU A 175 11.92 -21.83 -5.19
N GLU A 176 12.33 -21.36 -4.02
CA GLU A 176 11.58 -21.36 -2.77
C GLU A 176 10.26 -20.57 -2.87
N HIS A 177 10.18 -19.61 -3.80
CA HIS A 177 9.01 -18.74 -3.98
C HIS A 177 8.01 -19.27 -5.02
N LYS A 178 8.33 -20.37 -5.71
CA LYS A 178 7.53 -20.85 -6.85
C LYS A 178 6.32 -21.72 -6.47
N SER A 179 6.31 -22.31 -5.28
CA SER A 179 5.19 -23.13 -4.79
C SER A 179 5.05 -23.02 -3.30
N LEU A 180 3.82 -23.21 -2.79
CA LEU A 180 3.56 -23.18 -1.35
C LEU A 180 4.42 -24.19 -0.58
N ALA A 181 4.59 -25.41 -1.13
CA ALA A 181 5.40 -26.44 -0.49
C ALA A 181 6.88 -26.06 -0.37
N ALA A 182 7.45 -25.43 -1.42
CA ALA A 182 8.83 -24.96 -1.40
C ALA A 182 9.03 -23.82 -0.39
N LEU A 183 8.07 -22.88 -0.33
CA LEU A 183 8.10 -21.77 0.61
C LEU A 183 8.05 -22.25 2.06
N GLU A 184 7.14 -23.17 2.39
CA GLU A 184 7.02 -23.73 3.73
C GLU A 184 8.27 -24.54 4.13
N LYS A 185 8.85 -25.29 3.19
CA LYS A 185 10.12 -26.00 3.40
C LYS A 185 11.23 -25.02 3.77
N ALA A 186 11.40 -23.95 2.98
CA ALA A 186 12.42 -22.94 3.22
C ALA A 186 12.22 -22.21 4.56
N MET A 187 10.98 -21.96 4.97
CA MET A 187 10.66 -21.41 6.29
C MET A 187 11.08 -22.36 7.43
N LYS A 188 10.81 -23.67 7.29
CA LYS A 188 11.14 -24.70 8.29
C LYS A 188 12.65 -24.96 8.37
N GLU A 189 13.35 -24.88 7.26
CA GLU A 189 14.82 -24.97 7.17
C GLU A 189 15.53 -23.67 7.60
N ASN A 190 14.76 -22.63 7.97
CA ASN A 190 15.25 -21.32 8.38
C ASN A 190 16.16 -20.67 7.32
N ASN A 191 15.79 -20.75 6.04
CA ASN A 191 16.55 -20.09 4.98
C ASN A 191 16.32 -18.57 5.02
N THR A 192 17.15 -17.87 5.80
CA THR A 192 17.06 -16.41 5.99
C THR A 192 17.56 -15.61 4.80
N GLU A 193 18.17 -16.23 3.79
CA GLU A 193 18.68 -15.52 2.60
C GLU A 193 17.55 -15.12 1.65
N VAL A 194 16.54 -15.99 1.51
CA VAL A 194 15.43 -15.80 0.55
C VAL A 194 14.07 -15.63 1.21
N ILE A 195 13.95 -15.92 2.52
CA ILE A 195 12.71 -15.74 3.28
C ILE A 195 12.81 -14.50 4.16
N SER A 196 12.12 -13.44 3.75
CA SER A 196 12.07 -12.18 4.49
C SER A 196 11.06 -12.22 5.66
N PRO A 197 11.22 -11.34 6.67
CA PRO A 197 10.19 -11.12 7.68
C PRO A 197 8.81 -10.78 7.07
N SER A 198 8.73 -9.94 6.03
CA SER A 198 7.46 -9.63 5.36
C SER A 198 6.75 -10.85 4.77
N MET A 199 7.48 -11.84 4.25
CA MET A 199 6.89 -13.12 3.81
C MET A 199 6.29 -13.90 4.98
N CYS A 200 6.88 -13.81 6.18
CA CYS A 200 6.35 -14.47 7.38
C CYS A 200 5.03 -13.84 7.83
N TYR A 201 4.93 -12.50 7.83
CA TYR A 201 3.69 -11.80 8.13
C TYR A 201 2.59 -12.10 7.10
N ALA A 202 2.94 -12.08 5.81
CA ALA A 202 2.01 -12.40 4.74
C ALA A 202 1.46 -13.82 4.85
N TYR A 203 2.35 -14.81 5.08
CA TYR A 203 1.94 -16.19 5.32
C TYR A 203 1.01 -16.30 6.52
N ALA A 204 1.40 -15.71 7.67
CA ALA A 204 0.61 -15.77 8.89
C ALA A 204 -0.79 -15.17 8.71
N ALA A 205 -0.90 -14.02 8.03
CA ALA A 205 -2.18 -13.38 7.73
C ALA A 205 -3.08 -14.30 6.88
N ILE A 206 -2.55 -14.82 5.76
CA ILE A 206 -3.31 -15.69 4.85
C ILE A 206 -3.73 -16.98 5.57
N ALA A 207 -2.84 -17.57 6.38
CA ALA A 207 -3.12 -18.77 7.16
C ALA A 207 -4.24 -18.58 8.19
N GLU A 208 -4.41 -17.37 8.73
CA GLU A 208 -5.47 -17.00 9.66
C GLU A 208 -6.72 -16.41 8.96
N GLY A 209 -6.80 -16.51 7.63
CA GLY A 209 -7.95 -16.04 6.86
C GLY A 209 -8.06 -14.52 6.78
N ALA A 210 -6.98 -13.78 7.06
CA ALA A 210 -6.95 -12.33 7.06
C ALA A 210 -6.33 -11.80 5.74
N PRO A 211 -6.96 -10.82 5.07
CA PRO A 211 -6.36 -10.19 3.92
C PRO A 211 -5.06 -9.49 4.29
N PHE A 212 -4.09 -9.55 3.38
CA PHE A 212 -2.79 -8.93 3.54
C PHE A 212 -2.57 -7.82 2.52
N ILE A 213 -2.23 -6.63 3.02
CA ILE A 213 -2.00 -5.43 2.21
C ILE A 213 -0.52 -5.04 2.33
N MET A 214 0.17 -4.99 1.19
CA MET A 214 1.58 -4.63 1.13
C MET A 214 1.78 -3.14 0.82
N GLY A 215 2.00 -2.31 1.84
CA GLY A 215 2.17 -0.86 1.69
C GLY A 215 3.57 -0.39 1.27
N ALA A 216 4.57 -1.29 1.27
CA ALA A 216 5.95 -1.06 0.86
C ALA A 216 6.26 -1.79 -0.46
N PRO A 217 7.39 -1.54 -1.16
CA PRO A 217 7.65 -2.19 -2.44
C PRO A 217 8.21 -3.63 -2.33
N ASN A 218 8.27 -4.22 -1.14
CA ASN A 218 8.82 -5.58 -0.98
C ASN A 218 7.94 -6.62 -1.69
N LEU A 219 8.58 -7.67 -2.20
CA LEU A 219 7.97 -8.68 -3.06
C LEU A 219 7.13 -9.75 -2.32
N CYS A 220 7.01 -9.70 -1.00
CA CYS A 220 6.51 -10.81 -0.16
C CYS A 220 5.31 -11.61 -0.70
N VAL A 221 4.24 -10.94 -1.13
CA VAL A 221 3.02 -11.54 -1.69
C VAL A 221 3.01 -11.59 -3.22
N ASP A 222 4.02 -11.01 -3.85
CA ASP A 222 4.23 -10.91 -5.29
C ASP A 222 5.05 -12.12 -5.78
N THR A 223 4.62 -13.32 -5.37
CA THR A 223 5.30 -14.60 -5.65
C THR A 223 4.27 -15.70 -5.94
N PRO A 224 4.57 -16.67 -6.84
CA PRO A 224 3.64 -17.75 -7.17
C PRO A 224 3.15 -18.55 -5.96
N ALA A 225 4.02 -18.83 -4.98
CA ALA A 225 3.66 -19.52 -3.75
C ALA A 225 2.55 -18.79 -2.97
N MET A 226 2.65 -17.46 -2.85
CA MET A 226 1.64 -16.68 -2.12
C MET A 226 0.35 -16.52 -2.92
N TRP A 227 0.43 -16.44 -4.26
CA TRP A 227 -0.77 -16.41 -5.11
C TRP A 227 -1.55 -17.72 -5.01
N GLU A 228 -0.85 -18.86 -5.07
CA GLU A 228 -1.42 -20.20 -4.85
C GLU A 228 -2.09 -20.26 -3.47
N PHE A 229 -1.37 -19.83 -2.43
CA PHE A 229 -1.86 -19.92 -1.05
C PHE A 229 -3.06 -19.03 -0.77
N SER A 230 -3.03 -17.79 -1.25
CA SER A 230 -4.13 -16.83 -1.16
C SER A 230 -5.41 -17.35 -1.83
N LYS A 231 -5.30 -17.98 -3.01
CA LYS A 231 -6.42 -18.65 -3.68
C LYS A 231 -6.92 -19.86 -2.87
N LYS A 232 -6.01 -20.72 -2.40
CA LYS A 232 -6.33 -21.90 -1.59
C LYS A 232 -7.11 -21.54 -0.32
N MET A 233 -6.74 -20.44 0.33
CA MET A 233 -7.37 -19.97 1.57
C MET A 233 -8.60 -19.08 1.34
N ASN A 234 -8.92 -18.75 0.09
CA ASN A 234 -9.96 -17.76 -0.28
C ASN A 234 -9.76 -16.39 0.40
N VAL A 235 -8.52 -15.90 0.42
CA VAL A 235 -8.14 -14.64 1.05
C VAL A 235 -7.65 -13.65 0.00
N PRO A 236 -8.07 -12.37 0.00
CA PRO A 236 -7.53 -11.39 -0.93
C PRO A 236 -6.17 -10.84 -0.48
N ILE A 237 -5.31 -10.55 -1.46
CA ILE A 237 -4.01 -9.89 -1.27
C ILE A 237 -3.93 -8.64 -2.16
N ALA A 238 -3.33 -7.57 -1.66
CA ALA A 238 -3.26 -6.28 -2.35
C ALA A 238 -1.95 -5.54 -2.10
N GLY A 239 -1.57 -4.66 -3.03
CA GLY A 239 -0.27 -4.00 -3.04
C GLY A 239 0.27 -3.79 -4.47
N LYS A 240 1.48 -3.24 -4.62
CA LYS A 240 2.39 -2.82 -3.55
C LYS A 240 2.84 -1.37 -3.67
N ASP A 241 3.33 -0.83 -2.54
CA ASP A 241 3.86 0.52 -2.37
C ASP A 241 2.80 1.65 -2.54
N PHE A 242 2.45 2.37 -1.48
CA PHE A 242 1.36 3.38 -1.56
C PHE A 242 1.61 4.49 -2.59
N LYS A 243 0.64 4.80 -3.45
CA LYS A 243 0.76 5.86 -4.46
C LYS A 243 0.37 7.23 -3.92
N SER A 244 1.26 7.83 -3.11
CA SER A 244 0.96 9.05 -2.35
C SER A 244 1.53 10.36 -2.92
N GLY A 245 2.60 10.36 -3.72
CA GLY A 245 3.36 11.58 -4.06
C GLY A 245 3.80 11.70 -5.52
N GLN A 246 5.11 11.75 -5.78
CA GLN A 246 5.66 11.94 -7.13
C GLN A 246 5.14 10.92 -8.16
N THR A 247 5.03 9.65 -7.78
CA THR A 247 4.52 8.61 -8.69
C THR A 247 3.06 8.84 -9.06
N LEU A 248 2.24 9.43 -8.17
CA LEU A 248 0.88 9.83 -8.52
C LEU A 248 0.88 10.80 -9.70
N MET A 249 1.74 11.83 -9.65
CA MET A 249 1.90 12.80 -10.74
C MET A 249 2.34 12.12 -12.05
N LYS A 250 3.26 11.15 -11.98
CA LYS A 250 3.65 10.36 -13.17
C LYS A 250 2.48 9.61 -13.78
N THR A 251 1.67 8.95 -12.96
CA THR A 251 0.48 8.20 -13.41
C THR A 251 -0.68 9.07 -13.90
N VAL A 252 -0.56 10.40 -13.78
CA VAL A 252 -1.51 11.38 -14.35
C VAL A 252 -0.94 11.99 -15.63
N LEU A 253 0.32 12.43 -15.59
CA LEU A 253 0.95 13.14 -16.69
C LEU A 253 1.36 12.21 -17.84
N ALA A 254 1.90 11.03 -17.55
CA ALA A 254 2.28 10.08 -18.61
C ALA A 254 1.07 9.63 -19.44
N PRO A 255 -0.09 9.26 -18.85
CA PRO A 255 -1.27 8.94 -19.65
C PRO A 255 -1.80 10.15 -20.43
N MET A 256 -1.69 11.37 -19.90
CA MET A 256 -2.05 12.59 -20.64
C MET A 256 -1.20 12.75 -21.90
N PHE A 257 0.12 12.60 -21.81
CA PHE A 257 1.02 12.68 -22.98
C PHE A 257 0.68 11.61 -24.01
N LYS A 258 0.51 10.36 -23.56
CA LYS A 258 0.11 9.26 -24.44
C LYS A 258 -1.23 9.51 -25.11
N THR A 259 -2.25 9.90 -24.35
CA THR A 259 -3.60 10.18 -24.90
C THR A 259 -3.57 11.28 -25.95
N ARG A 260 -2.68 12.26 -25.81
CA ARG A 260 -2.50 13.36 -26.76
C ARG A 260 -1.46 13.09 -27.85
N MET A 261 -0.83 11.92 -27.86
CA MET A 261 0.27 11.56 -28.77
C MET A 261 1.41 12.60 -28.76
N LEU A 262 1.76 13.07 -27.57
CA LEU A 262 2.96 13.88 -27.35
C LEU A 262 4.13 12.96 -27.04
N GLY A 263 5.26 13.19 -27.71
CA GLY A 263 6.49 12.45 -27.48
C GLY A 263 7.23 12.94 -26.24
N VAL A 264 8.05 12.06 -25.66
CA VAL A 264 8.86 12.37 -24.48
C VAL A 264 10.32 12.03 -24.80
N SER A 265 11.22 12.99 -24.62
CA SER A 265 12.66 12.78 -24.80
C SER A 265 13.36 12.48 -23.48
N GLY A 266 12.88 13.05 -22.38
CA GLY A 266 13.52 12.91 -21.08
C GLY A 266 12.55 13.13 -19.93
N TRP A 267 12.75 12.38 -18.84
CA TRP A 267 12.03 12.57 -17.59
C TRP A 267 13.01 12.40 -16.42
N PHE A 268 13.41 13.53 -15.85
CA PHE A 268 14.29 13.56 -14.68
C PHE A 268 13.46 13.80 -13.42
N SER A 269 13.54 12.90 -12.46
CA SER A 269 12.81 12.94 -11.19
C SER A 269 13.78 12.93 -10.01
N THR A 270 13.72 13.94 -9.16
CA THR A 270 14.48 13.96 -7.90
C THR A 270 13.57 14.23 -6.70
N ASN A 271 13.95 13.72 -5.53
CA ASN A 271 13.20 13.89 -4.29
C ASN A 271 14.15 14.16 -3.12
N ILE A 272 13.68 14.93 -2.15
CA ILE A 272 14.29 15.05 -0.83
C ILE A 272 13.27 14.72 0.27
N LEU A 273 13.71 13.99 1.30
CA LEU A 273 12.92 13.67 2.50
C LEU A 273 13.86 13.38 3.68
N GLY A 274 13.40 13.62 4.91
CA GLY A 274 14.24 13.57 6.11
C GLY A 274 13.70 12.67 7.24
N ASN A 275 12.59 11.98 7.04
CA ASN A 275 12.03 11.03 7.99
C ASN A 275 12.78 9.67 7.93
N ARG A 276 12.36 8.71 8.76
CA ARG A 276 12.95 7.35 8.83
C ARG A 276 12.91 6.61 7.49
N ASP A 277 11.90 6.85 6.65
CA ASP A 277 11.86 6.28 5.30
C ASP A 277 13.04 6.77 4.46
N GLY A 278 13.33 8.08 4.51
CA GLY A 278 14.50 8.66 3.85
C GLY A 278 15.83 8.07 4.33
N GLU A 279 15.98 7.85 5.64
CA GLU A 279 17.21 7.27 6.22
C GLU A 279 17.43 5.82 5.78
N VAL A 280 16.37 5.01 5.73
CA VAL A 280 16.45 3.62 5.23
C VAL A 280 16.76 3.61 3.73
N LEU A 281 16.14 4.49 2.96
CA LEU A 281 16.36 4.60 1.50
C LEU A 281 17.71 5.22 1.11
N ASP A 282 18.47 5.77 2.06
CA ASP A 282 19.85 6.20 1.85
C ASP A 282 20.82 5.00 1.69
N GLN A 283 20.38 3.78 2.03
CA GLN A 283 21.11 2.55 1.71
C GLN A 283 20.83 2.09 0.27
N PRO A 284 21.85 1.86 -0.57
CA PRO A 284 21.67 1.48 -1.97
C PRO A 284 20.84 0.20 -2.18
N GLU A 285 20.98 -0.79 -1.30
CA GLU A 285 20.27 -2.08 -1.39
C GLU A 285 18.76 -1.92 -1.15
N ASN A 286 18.36 -1.13 -0.15
CA ASN A 286 16.96 -0.80 0.12
C ASN A 286 16.39 0.15 -0.96
N PHE A 287 17.21 1.07 -1.46
CA PHE A 287 16.84 1.95 -2.57
C PHE A 287 16.52 1.17 -3.85
N LYS A 288 17.23 0.06 -4.12
CA LYS A 288 17.05 -0.70 -5.36
C LYS A 288 15.61 -1.17 -5.56
N THR A 289 14.94 -1.63 -4.51
CA THR A 289 13.52 -2.02 -4.53
C THR A 289 12.62 -0.85 -4.99
N LYS A 290 12.94 0.37 -4.54
CA LYS A 290 12.22 1.61 -4.89
C LYS A 290 12.57 2.15 -6.27
N GLU A 291 13.80 1.93 -6.71
CA GLU A 291 14.26 2.33 -8.04
C GLU A 291 13.52 1.53 -9.11
N VAL A 292 13.49 0.19 -8.98
CA VAL A 292 12.80 -0.70 -9.93
C VAL A 292 11.32 -0.35 -10.03
N SER A 293 10.64 -0.16 -8.89
CA SER A 293 9.21 0.19 -8.87
C SER A 293 8.87 1.55 -9.49
N LYS A 294 9.82 2.49 -9.53
CA LYS A 294 9.61 3.84 -10.08
C LYS A 294 9.98 3.97 -11.55
N LEU A 295 10.92 3.15 -12.03
CA LEU A 295 11.36 3.16 -13.43
C LEU A 295 10.30 2.52 -14.33
N SER A 296 9.73 1.38 -13.94
CA SER A 296 8.78 0.62 -14.77
C SER A 296 7.46 1.33 -15.08
N VAL A 297 7.08 2.34 -14.29
CA VAL A 297 5.78 3.01 -14.39
C VAL A 297 5.58 3.68 -15.75
N ILE A 298 6.59 4.38 -16.27
CA ILE A 298 6.41 5.15 -17.51
C ILE A 298 6.54 4.26 -18.74
N ASP A 299 7.37 3.22 -18.71
CA ASP A 299 7.54 2.29 -19.83
C ASP A 299 6.25 1.51 -20.08
N ASN A 300 5.62 1.02 -19.01
CA ASN A 300 4.32 0.35 -19.09
C ASN A 300 3.21 1.28 -19.62
N ILE A 301 3.24 2.57 -19.24
CA ILE A 301 2.27 3.54 -19.76
C ILE A 301 2.56 3.84 -21.23
N PHE A 302 3.80 4.14 -21.60
CA PHE A 302 4.17 4.63 -22.92
C PHE A 302 4.21 3.54 -23.98
N GLU A 303 4.49 2.29 -23.62
CA GLU A 303 4.60 1.16 -24.55
C GLU A 303 5.55 1.48 -25.72
N PRO A 304 6.85 1.70 -25.47
CA PRO A 304 7.81 2.18 -26.46
C PRO A 304 7.91 1.27 -27.70
N GLU A 305 7.64 -0.02 -27.57
CA GLU A 305 7.58 -0.96 -28.69
C GLU A 305 6.40 -0.67 -29.63
N LYS A 306 5.29 -0.15 -29.10
CA LYS A 306 4.09 0.22 -29.88
C LYS A 306 4.19 1.63 -30.44
N PHE A 307 4.90 2.53 -29.78
CA PHE A 307 5.04 3.94 -30.16
C PHE A 307 6.53 4.37 -30.19
N PRO A 308 7.36 3.73 -31.04
CA PRO A 308 8.80 3.96 -31.05
C PRO A 308 9.18 5.41 -31.38
N ASP A 309 8.44 6.07 -32.28
CA ASP A 309 8.70 7.47 -32.67
C ASP A 309 8.46 8.47 -31.53
N LEU A 310 7.65 8.11 -30.53
CA LEU A 310 7.30 8.99 -29.42
C LEU A 310 8.09 8.67 -28.15
N TYR A 311 8.40 7.38 -27.93
CA TYR A 311 8.90 6.88 -26.65
C TYR A 311 10.09 5.91 -26.74
N GLY A 312 10.59 5.60 -27.94
CA GLY A 312 11.67 4.61 -28.12
C GLY A 312 13.01 5.00 -27.46
N ASP A 313 13.28 6.30 -27.34
CA ASP A 313 14.55 6.85 -26.85
C ASP A 313 14.39 7.72 -25.58
N VAL A 314 13.40 7.42 -24.72
CA VAL A 314 13.15 8.20 -23.50
C VAL A 314 14.30 8.04 -22.51
N TYR A 315 14.94 9.15 -22.13
CA TYR A 315 15.89 9.14 -21.01
C TYR A 315 15.18 9.29 -19.66
N HIS A 316 15.07 8.22 -18.88
CA HIS A 316 14.46 8.25 -17.54
C HIS A 316 15.48 8.23 -16.42
N LYS A 317 15.37 9.16 -15.47
CA LYS A 317 16.26 9.21 -14.31
C LYS A 317 15.51 9.48 -13.01
N VAL A 318 15.77 8.65 -11.99
CA VAL A 318 15.21 8.83 -10.65
C VAL A 318 16.33 8.97 -9.61
N ARG A 319 16.16 9.94 -8.71
CA ARG A 319 17.00 10.15 -7.52
C ARG A 319 16.13 10.39 -6.28
N ILE A 320 16.57 9.87 -5.15
CA ILE A 320 16.04 10.17 -3.82
C ILE A 320 17.25 10.51 -2.97
N ASN A 321 17.19 11.62 -2.24
CA ASN A 321 18.28 12.07 -1.39
C ASN A 321 17.74 12.26 0.03
N TYR A 322 18.46 11.70 1.00
CA TYR A 322 18.15 11.94 2.40
C TYR A 322 18.56 13.37 2.78
N TYR A 323 17.61 14.15 3.29
CA TYR A 323 17.83 15.52 3.73
C TYR A 323 17.09 15.76 5.05
N PRO A 324 17.77 15.53 6.20
CA PRO A 324 17.16 15.51 7.53
C PRO A 324 16.24 16.71 7.85
N PRO A 325 16.59 17.96 7.50
CA PRO A 325 15.76 19.12 7.85
C PRO A 325 14.31 19.07 7.33
N ARG A 326 14.03 18.29 6.27
CA ARG A 326 12.68 18.17 5.70
C ARG A 326 11.73 17.33 6.56
N LYS A 327 12.23 16.42 7.40
CA LYS A 327 11.42 15.43 8.13
C LYS A 327 10.42 14.75 7.17
N ASP A 328 9.14 14.70 7.49
CA ASP A 328 8.08 14.13 6.63
C ASP A 328 7.63 15.04 5.44
N ASN A 329 8.10 16.30 5.40
CA ASN A 329 7.77 17.23 4.32
C ASN A 329 8.62 16.93 3.08
N LYS A 330 8.27 15.88 2.35
CA LYS A 330 8.94 15.52 1.11
C LYS A 330 8.76 16.60 0.04
N GLU A 331 9.79 16.82 -0.76
CA GLU A 331 9.71 17.64 -1.98
C GLU A 331 10.14 16.80 -3.18
N ALA A 332 9.42 16.94 -4.29
CA ALA A 332 9.67 16.24 -5.54
C ALA A 332 9.77 17.23 -6.68
N TRP A 333 10.79 17.08 -7.51
CA TRP A 333 10.94 17.82 -8.76
C TRP A 333 10.99 16.87 -9.93
N ASP A 334 10.23 17.21 -10.95
CA ASP A 334 10.27 16.55 -12.24
C ASP A 334 10.57 17.58 -13.34
N ASN A 335 11.58 17.29 -14.15
CA ASN A 335 11.77 17.89 -15.47
C ASN A 335 11.29 16.90 -16.52
N ILE A 336 10.39 17.33 -17.39
CA ILE A 336 9.83 16.49 -18.44
C ILE A 336 10.03 17.21 -19.77
N ASP A 337 10.93 16.66 -20.58
CA ASP A 337 11.23 17.14 -21.92
C ASP A 337 10.29 16.43 -22.89
N ILE A 338 9.37 17.19 -23.49
CA ILE A 338 8.36 16.68 -24.41
C ILE A 338 8.54 17.28 -25.80
N PHE A 339 7.94 16.67 -26.81
CA PHE A 339 7.87 17.26 -28.15
C PHE A 339 6.50 17.04 -28.79
N GLY A 340 6.15 17.95 -29.69
CA GLY A 340 4.86 17.97 -30.37
C GLY A 340 4.99 18.06 -31.88
N TRP A 341 4.06 18.79 -32.49
CA TRP A 341 3.99 18.97 -33.94
C TRP A 341 5.34 19.43 -34.53
N MET A 342 5.72 18.83 -35.66
CA MET A 342 7.02 19.06 -36.32
C MET A 342 8.27 18.79 -35.44
N GLY A 343 8.12 18.02 -34.36
CA GLY A 343 9.23 17.68 -33.46
C GLY A 343 9.70 18.85 -32.59
N TYR A 344 8.91 19.92 -32.46
CA TYR A 344 9.30 21.07 -31.64
C TYR A 344 9.35 20.70 -30.15
N PRO A 345 10.49 20.91 -29.47
CA PRO A 345 10.66 20.57 -28.07
C PRO A 345 9.96 21.59 -27.15
N MET A 346 9.47 21.11 -26.03
CA MET A 346 8.89 21.88 -24.94
C MET A 346 9.27 21.23 -23.61
N GLU A 347 9.03 21.94 -22.51
CA GLU A 347 9.41 21.48 -21.18
C GLU A 347 8.24 21.67 -20.20
N ILE A 348 8.05 20.68 -19.33
CA ILE A 348 7.15 20.77 -18.17
C ILE A 348 7.97 20.57 -16.91
N LYS A 349 7.88 21.53 -15.99
CA LYS A 349 8.42 21.42 -14.63
C LYS A 349 7.29 21.16 -13.65
N VAL A 350 7.48 20.16 -12.80
CA VAL A 350 6.60 19.92 -11.64
C VAL A 350 7.43 20.08 -10.38
N ASN A 351 7.02 20.96 -9.48
CA ASN A 351 7.50 20.95 -8.10
C ASN A 351 6.34 20.61 -7.17
N PHE A 352 6.46 19.49 -6.47
CA PHE A 352 5.45 19.01 -5.53
C PHE A 352 6.02 18.93 -4.12
N LEU A 353 5.68 19.94 -3.31
CA LEU A 353 5.88 19.95 -1.87
C LEU A 353 4.74 19.16 -1.23
N CYS A 354 5.05 17.95 -0.76
CA CYS A 354 4.09 17.00 -0.25
C CYS A 354 4.42 16.59 1.19
N ARG A 355 3.44 15.98 1.86
CA ARG A 355 3.64 15.33 3.15
C ARG A 355 3.31 13.86 2.95
N ASP A 356 4.33 13.01 2.97
CA ASP A 356 4.18 11.62 2.55
C ASP A 356 3.21 10.87 3.44
N SER A 357 3.30 11.06 4.76
CA SER A 357 2.43 10.37 5.69
C SER A 357 0.98 10.87 5.63
N ILE A 358 0.76 12.16 5.35
CA ILE A 358 -0.59 12.73 5.15
C ILE A 358 -1.25 12.16 3.89
N LEU A 359 -0.49 11.95 2.83
CA LEU A 359 -1.01 11.43 1.57
C LEU A 359 -1.16 9.89 1.60
N ALA A 360 -0.29 9.19 2.33
CA ALA A 360 -0.34 7.72 2.44
C ALA A 360 -1.39 7.21 3.44
N ALA A 361 -1.66 7.95 4.52
CA ALA A 361 -2.62 7.54 5.55
C ALA A 361 -4.03 7.20 5.02
N PRO A 362 -4.70 8.04 4.20
CA PRO A 362 -6.01 7.68 3.67
C PRO A 362 -5.96 6.50 2.68
N ILE A 363 -4.86 6.36 1.92
CA ILE A 363 -4.64 5.22 1.01
C ILE A 363 -4.56 3.92 1.81
N ALA A 364 -3.82 3.92 2.93
CA ALA A 364 -3.70 2.78 3.81
C ALA A 364 -5.05 2.36 4.41
N LEU A 365 -5.86 3.34 4.84
CA LEU A 365 -7.22 3.09 5.33
C LEU A 365 -8.12 2.50 4.24
N ASP A 366 -8.13 3.09 3.05
CA ASP A 366 -8.95 2.63 1.93
C ASP A 366 -8.61 1.19 1.54
N LEU A 367 -7.32 0.85 1.44
CA LEU A 367 -6.87 -0.50 1.13
C LEU A 367 -7.35 -1.52 2.18
N VAL A 368 -7.33 -1.17 3.46
CA VAL A 368 -7.86 -2.03 4.54
C VAL A 368 -9.37 -2.22 4.39
N ILE A 369 -10.13 -1.13 4.24
CA ILE A 369 -11.60 -1.17 4.11
C ILE A 369 -12.02 -1.98 2.88
N PHE A 370 -11.38 -1.75 1.75
CA PHE A 370 -11.70 -2.45 0.51
C PHE A 370 -11.23 -3.90 0.49
N SER A 371 -10.14 -4.25 1.19
CA SER A 371 -9.72 -5.64 1.33
C SER A 371 -10.65 -6.44 2.24
N ASP A 372 -11.18 -5.83 3.29
CA ASP A 372 -12.27 -6.40 4.10
C ASP A 372 -13.54 -6.62 3.25
N LEU A 373 -13.92 -5.64 2.44
CA LEU A 373 -15.04 -5.78 1.50
C LEU A 373 -14.82 -6.92 0.52
N ALA A 374 -13.64 -7.00 -0.11
CA ALA A 374 -13.28 -8.05 -1.06
C ALA A 374 -13.42 -9.44 -0.43
N LEU A 375 -12.90 -9.63 0.78
CA LEU A 375 -13.02 -10.90 1.50
C LEU A 375 -14.50 -11.25 1.77
N ARG A 376 -15.31 -10.28 2.21
CA ARG A 376 -16.75 -10.49 2.46
C ARG A 376 -17.57 -10.73 1.19
N ALA A 377 -17.12 -10.20 0.06
CA ALA A 377 -17.69 -10.45 -1.26
C ALA A 377 -17.31 -11.84 -1.83
N GLY A 378 -16.38 -12.55 -1.18
CA GLY A 378 -15.89 -13.86 -1.63
C GLY A 378 -14.76 -13.77 -2.64
N MET A 379 -14.17 -12.58 -2.84
CA MET A 379 -12.99 -12.40 -3.66
C MET A 379 -11.75 -12.94 -2.96
N CYS A 380 -10.81 -13.47 -3.74
CA CYS A 380 -9.53 -13.97 -3.26
C CYS A 380 -8.42 -13.73 -4.29
N GLY A 381 -7.17 -14.04 -3.93
CA GLY A 381 -6.04 -13.78 -4.82
C GLY A 381 -5.73 -12.29 -4.95
N ILE A 382 -4.99 -11.96 -6.00
CA ILE A 382 -4.57 -10.58 -6.30
C ILE A 382 -5.79 -9.70 -6.59
N GLN A 383 -5.94 -8.63 -5.81
CA GLN A 383 -7.00 -7.64 -5.99
C GLN A 383 -6.55 -6.52 -6.95
N THR A 384 -6.53 -6.81 -8.25
CA THR A 384 -6.04 -5.88 -9.29
C THR A 384 -6.85 -4.57 -9.35
N TRP A 385 -8.10 -4.54 -8.93
CA TRP A 385 -8.90 -3.32 -8.86
C TRP A 385 -8.37 -2.31 -7.81
N LEU A 386 -7.56 -2.77 -6.85
CA LEU A 386 -6.91 -1.91 -5.84
C LEU A 386 -5.62 -1.25 -6.35
N SER A 387 -5.23 -1.50 -7.60
CA SER A 387 -4.07 -0.88 -8.25
C SER A 387 -4.07 0.66 -8.20
N PHE A 388 -5.26 1.27 -8.12
CA PHE A 388 -5.44 2.72 -7.95
C PHE A 388 -4.60 3.30 -6.80
N PHE A 389 -4.44 2.51 -5.74
CA PHE A 389 -3.78 2.90 -4.50
C PHE A 389 -2.27 2.61 -4.49
N CYS A 390 -1.75 1.91 -5.50
CA CYS A 390 -0.41 1.31 -5.49
C CYS A 390 0.48 1.89 -6.60
N LYS A 391 1.77 2.06 -6.30
CA LYS A 391 2.79 2.52 -7.26
C LYS A 391 3.18 1.39 -8.20
N SER A 392 3.29 0.18 -7.68
CA SER A 392 3.53 -1.04 -8.45
C SER A 392 2.37 -1.99 -8.21
N PRO A 393 1.28 -1.86 -8.99
CA PRO A 393 0.18 -2.81 -9.00
C PRO A 393 0.68 -4.25 -9.03
N MET A 394 0.24 -5.09 -8.11
CA MET A 394 0.49 -6.53 -8.18
C MET A 394 -0.24 -7.13 -9.38
N HIS A 395 0.43 -8.08 -10.03
CA HIS A 395 -0.08 -8.86 -11.15
C HIS A 395 0.58 -10.25 -11.12
N ASP A 396 -0.03 -11.24 -11.76
CA ASP A 396 0.62 -12.52 -12.00
C ASP A 396 1.40 -12.49 -13.33
N PHE A 397 2.00 -13.62 -13.72
CA PHE A 397 2.77 -13.72 -14.96
C PHE A 397 1.93 -13.75 -16.24
N GLU A 398 0.60 -13.84 -16.13
CA GLU A 398 -0.30 -13.87 -17.28
C GLU A 398 -0.85 -12.48 -17.62
N HIS A 399 -0.67 -11.50 -16.72
CA HIS A 399 -1.22 -10.17 -16.85
C HIS A 399 -0.14 -9.10 -16.73
N GLU A 400 -0.35 -7.97 -17.40
CA GLU A 400 0.45 -6.75 -17.23
C GLU A 400 -0.20 -5.80 -16.22
N PRO A 401 0.60 -5.07 -15.42
CA PRO A 401 0.06 -4.08 -14.51
C PRO A 401 -0.50 -2.88 -15.29
N VAL A 402 -1.59 -2.29 -14.82
CA VAL A 402 -2.14 -1.03 -15.35
C VAL A 402 -1.69 0.11 -14.45
N HIS A 403 -0.91 1.07 -14.94
CA HIS A 403 -0.45 2.22 -14.17
C HIS A 403 -1.22 3.53 -14.42
N ASP A 404 -2.03 3.61 -15.47
CA ASP A 404 -2.86 4.78 -15.77
C ASP A 404 -3.90 5.01 -14.66
N LEU A 405 -3.77 6.14 -13.94
CA LEU A 405 -4.61 6.45 -12.78
C LEU A 405 -6.11 6.47 -13.13
N PHE A 406 -6.48 6.97 -14.30
CA PHE A 406 -7.87 7.10 -14.71
C PHE A 406 -8.46 5.77 -15.16
N GLN A 407 -7.65 4.90 -15.76
CA GLN A 407 -8.05 3.50 -16.01
C GLN A 407 -8.23 2.74 -14.70
N GLN A 408 -7.28 2.84 -13.77
CA GLN A 408 -7.40 2.22 -12.45
C GLN A 408 -8.64 2.72 -11.70
N TRP A 409 -8.98 4.02 -11.82
CA TRP A 409 -10.19 4.54 -11.21
C TRP A 409 -11.47 3.95 -11.81
N ARG A 410 -11.48 3.71 -13.12
CA ARG A 410 -12.57 2.97 -13.78
C ARG A 410 -12.67 1.55 -13.25
N MET A 411 -11.54 0.84 -13.07
CA MET A 411 -11.52 -0.51 -12.51
C MET A 411 -12.12 -0.57 -11.09
N VAL A 412 -11.80 0.42 -10.24
CA VAL A 412 -12.41 0.53 -8.90
C VAL A 412 -13.93 0.69 -9.01
N LYS A 413 -14.40 1.66 -9.79
CA LYS A 413 -15.84 1.93 -9.97
C LYS A 413 -16.58 0.72 -10.56
N GLU A 414 -16.01 0.09 -11.57
CA GLU A 414 -16.57 -1.08 -12.23
C GLU A 414 -16.70 -2.26 -11.26
N THR A 415 -15.67 -2.53 -10.46
CA THR A 415 -15.71 -3.60 -9.45
C THR A 415 -16.81 -3.34 -8.42
N LEU A 416 -16.90 -2.12 -7.89
CA LEU A 416 -17.92 -1.75 -6.92
C LEU A 416 -19.35 -1.82 -7.50
N ARG A 417 -19.54 -1.44 -8.77
CA ARG A 417 -20.83 -1.60 -9.47
C ARG A 417 -21.20 -3.07 -9.66
N ASN A 418 -20.24 -3.89 -10.09
CA ASN A 418 -20.45 -5.31 -10.30
C ASN A 418 -20.88 -6.01 -9.00
N MET A 419 -20.28 -5.64 -7.87
CA MET A 419 -20.64 -6.14 -6.54
C MET A 419 -22.12 -5.91 -6.19
N VAL A 420 -22.70 -4.76 -6.57
CA VAL A 420 -24.12 -4.44 -6.32
C VAL A 420 -25.06 -4.84 -7.47
N GLY A 421 -24.51 -5.41 -8.55
CA GLY A 421 -25.27 -5.86 -9.71
C GLY A 421 -25.72 -4.74 -10.65
N GLU A 422 -25.02 -3.61 -10.66
CA GLU A 422 -25.27 -2.50 -11.58
C GLU A 422 -24.29 -2.48 -12.76
N THR A 423 -24.72 -1.86 -13.86
CA THR A 423 -23.91 -1.55 -15.03
C THR A 423 -23.49 -0.09 -15.03
N ALA A 424 -22.37 0.23 -15.69
CA ALA A 424 -21.95 1.61 -15.83
C ALA A 424 -23.01 2.44 -16.59
N PRO A 425 -23.38 3.65 -16.12
CA PRO A 425 -24.15 4.58 -16.91
C PRO A 425 -23.32 5.04 -18.12
N SER A 426 -24.01 5.47 -19.17
CA SER A 426 -23.40 6.14 -20.31
C SER A 426 -22.58 7.34 -19.83
N TYR A 427 -21.43 7.60 -20.45
CA TYR A 427 -20.63 8.80 -20.18
C TYR A 427 -21.23 10.06 -20.83
N LEU A 428 -22.25 9.90 -21.70
CA LEU A 428 -22.88 10.98 -22.47
C LEU A 428 -24.24 11.40 -21.92
N ASP A 429 -24.87 10.53 -21.12
CA ASP A 429 -26.15 10.77 -20.44
C ASP A 429 -25.87 11.13 -18.98
#